data_AF-A0A0F8B0U8-F1
#
_entry.id   AF-A0A0F8B0U8-F1
#
_cell.length_a   1.000
_cell.length_b   1.000
_cell.length_c   1.000
_cell.angle_alpha   90.00
_cell.angle_beta   90.00
_cell.angle_gamma   90.00
#
_symmetry.space_group_name_H-M   'P 1'
#
loop_
_entity.id
_entity.type
_entity.pdbx_description
1 polymer ?
#
loop_
_entity_poly.entity_id
_entity_poly.type
_entity_poly.pdbx_seq_one_letter_code
_entity_poly.pdbx_strand_id
1 'polypeptide(L)'
;MDALPEFAPFPSSQVREALLPEQWTNALAAWATLTSAVLALSDNDLKDYLGTSGAISAVAYLDGAYAEVAAKGPRILGSSPAKATANLRLMRTLLVRLLTKGQLAGLGDWGLLADFARVDWANAGDVLALAWTTQTSSIETSLAVLKKNLIRLLDASLSGDLKAVEQILSRLNYLLQGATIAAAYFAAGDDFMDGIVSCYKVMNPPLRKVLLATGYLCLRGLLHSPEPKLALTSRIDALKTYQRLGGARSLRPARLKQKKALDKGKQVVDTADANHAELHAHKLSKVAEIQDLFPHLGSAFVCKCLDEYGEDMEQVVAHLLDSSLSSYLAGLDQSEQLPDNGFAQTHIETAPQSTFDPPYTPSALLPTRRNIHDDDDLDRLSTSVSKNLHFGKSNSRQTADSLLHDKSTTPSKAAIMSALAAFDADDDERDDTYDADDVGAAIDSTVNEVDGIGLGNGNEEALWRVYTENPGVFDRSNDVRSSTARAKLREETAMTDEAIEGWAV
;
A
#
# COMPACT_ATOMS: atom_id res chain seq x y z
N MET A 1 -20.92 -20.60 49.11
CA MET A 1 -20.37 -20.64 47.74
C MET A 1 -18.95 -21.11 47.85
N ASP A 2 -18.56 -22.09 47.04
CA ASP A 2 -17.15 -22.47 46.96
C ASP A 2 -16.38 -21.27 46.39
N ALA A 3 -15.33 -20.85 47.10
CA ALA A 3 -14.53 -19.71 46.70
C ALA A 3 -13.88 -20.01 45.34
N LEU A 4 -14.11 -19.13 44.35
CA LEU A 4 -13.40 -19.22 43.08
C LEU A 4 -11.89 -19.03 43.33
N PRO A 5 -11.03 -19.78 42.62
CA PRO A 5 -9.60 -19.61 42.74
C PRO A 5 -9.16 -18.24 42.18
N GLU A 6 -8.04 -17.74 42.69
CA GLU A 6 -7.43 -16.50 42.19
C GLU A 6 -6.84 -16.70 40.77
N PHE A 7 -6.80 -15.62 40.00
CA PHE A 7 -6.16 -15.64 38.70
C PHE A 7 -4.63 -15.66 38.86
N ALA A 8 -3.99 -16.61 38.19
CA ALA A 8 -2.55 -16.56 37.99
C ALA A 8 -2.19 -15.39 37.04
N PRO A 9 -1.10 -14.65 37.30
CA PRO A 9 -0.65 -13.59 36.41
C PRO A 9 -0.27 -14.16 35.04
N PHE A 10 -0.48 -13.38 33.99
CA PHE A 10 -0.10 -13.79 32.64
C PHE A 10 1.43 -13.78 32.50
N PRO A 11 2.06 -14.89 32.05
CA PRO A 11 3.51 -15.02 32.06
C PRO A 11 4.16 -14.15 30.98
N SER A 12 5.34 -13.61 31.31
CA SER A 12 6.15 -12.84 30.37
C SER A 12 6.68 -13.69 29.23
N SER A 13 7.08 -13.06 28.13
CA SER A 13 7.69 -13.75 26.97
C SER A 13 8.79 -14.76 27.34
N GLN A 14 9.69 -14.42 28.26
CA GLN A 14 10.77 -15.32 28.72
C GLN A 14 10.24 -16.60 29.37
N VAL A 15 9.20 -16.48 30.20
CA VAL A 15 8.58 -17.62 30.86
C VAL A 15 7.80 -18.46 29.84
N ARG A 16 7.15 -17.82 28.86
CA ARG A 16 6.41 -18.52 27.80
C ARG A 16 7.32 -19.32 26.87
N GLU A 17 8.52 -18.85 26.59
CA GLU A 17 9.53 -19.57 25.80
C GLU A 17 10.04 -20.83 26.51
N ALA A 18 9.99 -20.87 27.85
CA ALA A 18 10.37 -22.03 28.65
C ALA A 18 9.26 -23.09 28.77
N LEU A 19 8.02 -22.76 28.40
CA LEU A 19 6.87 -23.67 28.53
C LEU A 19 6.71 -24.56 27.30
N LEU A 20 6.37 -25.83 27.56
CA LEU A 20 5.97 -26.75 26.49
C LEU A 20 4.64 -26.28 25.85
N PRO A 21 4.44 -26.48 24.53
CA PRO A 21 3.21 -26.06 23.85
C PRO A 21 1.93 -26.60 24.51
N GLU A 22 1.95 -27.84 25.00
CA GLU A 22 0.81 -28.44 25.71
C GLU A 22 0.52 -27.74 27.04
N GLN A 23 1.56 -27.43 27.82
CA GLN A 23 1.43 -26.71 29.09
C GLN A 23 0.85 -25.31 28.85
N TRP A 24 1.26 -24.65 27.77
CA TRP A 24 0.70 -23.36 27.38
C TRP A 24 -0.78 -23.47 27.00
N THR A 25 -1.16 -24.48 26.22
CA THR A 25 -2.58 -24.68 25.87
C THR A 25 -3.45 -25.00 27.09
N ASN A 26 -2.93 -25.75 28.06
CA ASN A 26 -3.63 -26.06 29.30
C ASN A 26 -3.76 -24.81 30.19
N ALA A 27 -2.73 -23.98 30.27
CA ALA A 27 -2.79 -22.71 30.99
C ALA A 27 -3.83 -21.75 30.38
N LEU A 28 -3.84 -21.61 29.04
CA LEU A 28 -4.87 -20.85 28.32
C LEU A 28 -6.28 -21.37 28.57
N ALA A 29 -6.47 -22.69 28.56
CA ALA A 29 -7.75 -23.29 28.90
C ALA A 29 -8.15 -22.99 30.36
N ALA A 30 -7.21 -23.06 31.31
CA ALA A 30 -7.46 -22.74 32.71
C ALA A 30 -7.91 -21.28 32.89
N TRP A 31 -7.20 -20.29 32.31
CA TRP A 31 -7.63 -18.88 32.35
C TRP A 31 -8.98 -18.66 31.68
N ALA A 32 -9.26 -19.34 30.55
CA ALA A 32 -10.54 -19.26 29.87
C ALA A 32 -11.69 -19.84 30.72
N THR A 33 -11.47 -20.97 31.39
CA THR A 33 -12.46 -21.58 32.30
C THR A 33 -12.73 -20.70 33.52
N LEU A 34 -11.69 -20.14 34.14
CA LEU A 34 -11.84 -19.25 35.29
C LEU A 34 -12.53 -17.94 34.91
N THR A 35 -12.17 -17.39 33.75
CA THR A 35 -12.85 -16.21 33.18
C THR A 35 -14.33 -16.51 32.96
N SER A 36 -14.65 -17.66 32.35
CA SER A 36 -16.04 -18.08 32.13
C SER A 36 -16.81 -18.27 33.44
N ALA A 37 -16.17 -18.80 34.48
CA ALA A 37 -16.76 -18.96 35.80
C ALA A 37 -17.09 -17.60 36.45
N VAL A 38 -16.18 -16.63 36.38
CA VAL A 38 -16.44 -15.26 36.87
C VAL A 38 -17.54 -14.57 36.05
N LEU A 39 -17.57 -14.78 34.73
CA LEU A 39 -18.63 -14.24 33.88
C LEU A 39 -20.00 -14.86 34.16
N ALA A 40 -20.06 -16.09 34.66
CA ALA A 40 -21.29 -16.80 35.01
C ALA A 40 -21.86 -16.44 36.39
N LEU A 41 -21.10 -15.75 37.25
CA LEU A 41 -21.58 -15.29 38.55
C LEU A 41 -22.79 -14.37 38.40
N SER A 42 -23.76 -14.43 39.32
CA SER A 42 -24.85 -13.45 39.34
C SER A 42 -24.33 -12.07 39.72
N ASP A 43 -25.13 -11.02 39.48
CA ASP A 43 -24.76 -9.65 39.84
C ASP A 43 -24.51 -9.46 41.35
N ASN A 44 -25.15 -10.25 42.20
CA ASN A 44 -24.94 -10.20 43.65
C ASN A 44 -23.62 -10.88 44.03
N ASP A 45 -23.37 -12.08 43.50
CA ASP A 45 -22.15 -12.84 43.78
C ASP A 45 -20.92 -12.13 43.22
N LEU A 46 -21.08 -11.41 42.12
CA LEU A 46 -20.02 -10.59 41.54
C LEU A 46 -19.66 -9.40 42.45
N LYS A 47 -20.63 -8.78 43.14
CA LYS A 47 -20.32 -7.73 44.12
C LYS A 47 -19.49 -8.27 45.28
N ASP A 48 -19.83 -9.46 45.76
CA ASP A 48 -19.05 -10.13 46.80
C ASP A 48 -17.64 -10.44 46.29
N TYR A 49 -17.52 -10.96 45.05
CA TYR A 49 -16.24 -11.22 44.40
C TYR A 49 -15.37 -9.96 44.24
N LEU A 50 -15.96 -8.80 43.92
CA LEU A 50 -15.25 -7.52 43.78
C LEU A 50 -14.55 -7.07 45.08
N GLY A 51 -15.04 -7.51 46.24
CA GLY A 51 -14.41 -7.26 47.54
C GLY A 51 -13.25 -8.20 47.89
N THR A 52 -12.98 -9.21 47.06
CA THR A 52 -11.97 -10.24 47.32
C THR A 52 -10.65 -9.98 46.60
N SER A 53 -9.57 -10.63 47.05
CA SER A 53 -8.28 -10.68 46.35
C SER A 53 -8.40 -11.28 44.94
N GLY A 54 -9.42 -12.12 44.69
CA GLY A 54 -9.74 -12.67 43.38
C GLY A 54 -9.96 -11.58 42.32
N ALA A 55 -10.71 -10.53 42.64
CA ALA A 55 -10.95 -9.43 41.69
C ALA A 55 -9.65 -8.68 41.34
N ILE A 56 -8.79 -8.43 42.33
CA ILE A 56 -7.49 -7.78 42.12
C ILE A 56 -6.59 -8.67 41.23
N SER A 57 -6.58 -9.99 41.48
CA SER A 57 -5.84 -10.93 40.65
C SER A 57 -6.35 -10.98 39.21
N ALA A 58 -7.66 -10.83 38.99
CA ALA A 58 -8.25 -10.77 37.66
C ALA A 58 -7.80 -9.51 36.89
N VAL A 59 -7.70 -8.36 37.56
CA VAL A 59 -7.16 -7.13 36.97
C VAL A 59 -5.68 -7.30 36.62
N ALA A 60 -4.87 -7.89 37.51
CA ALA A 60 -3.46 -8.16 37.26
C ALA A 60 -3.25 -9.13 36.08
N TYR A 61 -4.10 -10.16 35.97
CA TYR A 61 -4.13 -11.04 34.82
C TYR A 61 -4.44 -10.28 33.53
N LEU A 62 -5.48 -9.44 33.51
CA LEU A 62 -5.84 -8.65 32.33
C LEU A 62 -4.72 -7.68 31.93
N ASP A 63 -4.10 -7.00 32.89
CA ASP A 63 -2.97 -6.08 32.65
C ASP A 63 -1.79 -6.80 31.98
N GLY A 64 -1.32 -7.89 32.59
CA GLY A 64 -0.23 -8.69 32.01
C GLY A 64 -0.58 -9.30 30.66
N ALA A 65 -1.81 -9.79 30.50
CA ALA A 65 -2.26 -10.43 29.26
C ALA A 65 -2.36 -9.41 28.12
N TYR A 66 -3.00 -8.25 28.33
CA TYR A 66 -3.07 -7.22 27.29
C TYR A 66 -1.69 -6.67 26.94
N ALA A 67 -0.79 -6.48 27.91
CA ALA A 67 0.58 -6.02 27.65
C ALA A 67 1.36 -6.99 26.76
N GLU A 68 1.32 -8.29 27.05
CA GLU A 68 2.01 -9.31 26.25
C GLU A 68 1.38 -9.46 24.86
N VAL A 69 0.05 -9.40 24.75
CA VAL A 69 -0.66 -9.46 23.46
C VAL A 69 -0.39 -8.22 22.62
N ALA A 70 -0.36 -7.04 23.23
CA ALA A 70 0.01 -5.79 22.57
C ALA A 70 1.42 -5.88 21.99
N ALA A 71 2.37 -6.47 22.73
CA ALA A 71 3.76 -6.58 22.29
C ALA A 71 4.00 -7.66 21.23
N LYS A 72 3.41 -8.85 21.37
CA LYS A 72 3.72 -10.04 20.56
C LYS A 72 2.60 -10.44 19.57
N GLY A 73 1.43 -9.81 19.68
CA GLY A 73 0.27 -10.08 18.84
C GLY A 73 -0.67 -11.17 19.40
N PRO A 74 -1.88 -11.31 18.82
CA PRO A 74 -2.96 -12.14 19.36
C PRO A 74 -2.69 -13.65 19.27
N ARG A 75 -1.74 -14.08 18.43
CA ARG A 75 -1.39 -15.51 18.27
C ARG A 75 -0.90 -16.16 19.55
N ILE A 76 -0.43 -15.38 20.54
CA ILE A 76 -0.01 -15.93 21.82
C ILE A 76 -1.18 -16.55 22.61
N LEU A 77 -2.42 -16.14 22.32
CA LEU A 77 -3.62 -16.59 23.02
C LEU A 77 -4.21 -17.90 22.46
N GLY A 78 -3.55 -18.57 21.51
CA GLY A 78 -4.01 -19.89 21.06
C GLY A 78 -3.26 -20.43 19.87
N SER A 79 -3.31 -21.75 19.70
CA SER A 79 -2.67 -22.46 18.57
C SER A 79 -3.31 -22.18 17.21
N SER A 80 -4.51 -21.59 17.17
CA SER A 80 -5.23 -21.21 15.96
C SER A 80 -5.80 -19.79 16.09
N PRO A 81 -6.02 -19.08 14.97
CA PRO A 81 -6.63 -17.74 14.99
C PRO A 81 -8.02 -17.76 15.65
N ALA A 82 -8.82 -18.81 15.42
CA ALA A 82 -10.14 -18.96 16.05
C ALA A 82 -10.03 -19.01 17.58
N LYS A 83 -9.13 -19.82 18.14
CA LYS A 83 -8.91 -19.90 19.60
C LYS A 83 -8.39 -18.58 20.17
N ALA A 84 -7.46 -17.93 19.48
CA ALA A 84 -6.97 -16.61 19.88
C ALA A 84 -8.10 -15.57 19.95
N THR A 85 -8.98 -15.52 18.95
CA THR A 85 -10.13 -14.61 18.95
C THR A 85 -11.15 -14.95 20.04
N ALA A 86 -11.36 -16.22 20.36
CA ALA A 86 -12.25 -16.63 21.45
C ALA A 86 -11.71 -16.17 22.82
N ASN A 87 -10.42 -16.36 23.07
CA ASN A 87 -9.78 -15.91 24.32
C ASN A 87 -9.75 -14.38 24.43
N LEU A 88 -9.51 -13.65 23.34
CA LEU A 88 -9.64 -12.20 23.32
C LEU A 88 -11.05 -11.73 23.66
N ARG A 89 -12.08 -12.38 23.10
CA ARG A 89 -13.47 -12.07 23.44
C ARG A 89 -13.73 -12.28 24.92
N LEU A 90 -13.26 -13.39 25.50
CA LEU A 90 -13.37 -13.66 26.94
C LEU A 90 -12.69 -12.57 27.78
N MET A 91 -11.45 -12.21 27.45
CA MET A 91 -10.72 -11.13 28.11
C MET A 91 -11.46 -9.78 28.04
N ARG A 92 -11.99 -9.42 26.87
CA ARG A 92 -12.80 -8.20 26.71
C ARG A 92 -14.07 -8.26 27.55
N THR A 93 -14.81 -9.37 27.49
CA THR A 93 -16.05 -9.50 28.26
C THR A 93 -15.80 -9.44 29.75
N LEU A 94 -14.67 -9.99 30.24
CA LEU A 94 -14.26 -9.87 31.63
C LEU A 94 -13.97 -8.41 31.99
N LEU A 95 -13.17 -7.72 31.18
CA LEU A 95 -12.88 -6.30 31.38
C LEU A 95 -14.15 -5.45 31.45
N VAL A 96 -15.08 -5.63 30.51
CA VAL A 96 -16.37 -4.92 30.49
C VAL A 96 -17.21 -5.27 31.72
N ARG A 97 -17.27 -6.54 32.13
CA ARG A 97 -18.02 -6.96 33.32
C ARG A 97 -17.46 -6.36 34.60
N LEU A 98 -16.12 -6.27 34.72
CA LEU A 98 -15.46 -5.62 35.85
C LEU A 98 -15.69 -4.09 35.83
N LEU A 99 -15.60 -3.45 34.66
CA LEU A 99 -15.84 -2.01 34.51
C LEU A 99 -17.27 -1.59 34.82
N THR A 100 -18.26 -2.41 34.44
CA THR A 100 -19.69 -2.10 34.65
C THR A 100 -20.14 -2.21 36.11
N LYS A 101 -19.50 -3.07 36.91
CA LYS A 101 -20.00 -3.44 38.23
C LYS A 101 -19.05 -3.07 39.37
N GLY A 102 -17.79 -2.71 39.08
CA GLY A 102 -16.77 -2.50 40.09
C GLY A 102 -15.94 -1.23 39.90
N GLN A 103 -15.51 -0.69 41.03
CA GLN A 103 -14.48 0.33 41.12
C GLN A 103 -13.27 -0.32 41.80
N LEU A 104 -12.37 -0.86 40.97
CA LEU A 104 -11.22 -1.65 41.40
C LEU A 104 -9.93 -0.90 41.17
N ALA A 105 -8.96 -1.09 42.06
CA ALA A 105 -7.59 -0.61 41.86
C ALA A 105 -6.97 -1.24 40.60
N GLY A 106 -6.25 -0.44 39.81
CA GLY A 106 -5.55 -0.88 38.59
C GLY A 106 -6.41 -0.91 37.33
N LEU A 107 -7.74 -0.98 37.43
CA LEU A 107 -8.61 -1.04 36.25
C LEU A 107 -8.65 0.29 35.47
N GLY A 108 -8.33 1.40 36.14
CA GLY A 108 -8.17 2.74 35.57
C GLY A 108 -6.72 3.11 35.27
N ASP A 109 -5.80 2.14 35.28
CA ASP A 109 -4.43 2.40 34.85
C ASP A 109 -4.38 2.65 33.34
N TRP A 110 -3.63 3.68 32.95
CA TRP A 110 -3.52 4.07 31.54
C TRP A 110 -2.84 2.98 30.70
N GLY A 111 -1.96 2.18 31.33
CA GLY A 111 -1.23 1.11 30.66
C GLY A 111 -2.16 0.03 30.15
N LEU A 112 -2.99 -0.52 31.05
CA LEU A 112 -4.03 -1.49 30.72
C LEU A 112 -4.94 -0.98 29.60
N LEU A 113 -5.43 0.26 29.71
CA LEU A 113 -6.36 0.85 28.73
C LEU A 113 -5.70 1.07 27.37
N ALA A 114 -4.43 1.50 27.34
CA ALA A 114 -3.68 1.68 26.11
C ALA A 114 -3.40 0.35 25.39
N ASP A 115 -3.02 -0.69 26.14
CA ASP A 115 -2.77 -2.01 25.57
C ASP A 115 -4.06 -2.67 25.09
N PHE A 116 -5.16 -2.52 25.84
CA PHE A 116 -6.48 -2.92 25.37
C PHE A 116 -6.86 -2.22 24.06
N ALA A 117 -6.66 -0.90 23.96
CA ALA A 117 -6.97 -0.14 22.75
C ALA A 117 -6.14 -0.59 21.53
N ARG A 118 -4.91 -1.04 21.75
CA ARG A 118 -4.06 -1.62 20.70
C ARG A 118 -4.56 -3.00 20.26
N VAL A 119 -4.96 -3.84 21.21
CA VAL A 119 -5.34 -5.23 20.96
C VAL A 119 -6.74 -5.34 20.36
N ASP A 120 -7.69 -4.54 20.84
CA ASP A 120 -9.09 -4.56 20.42
C ASP A 120 -9.55 -3.19 19.91
N TRP A 121 -8.84 -2.68 18.90
CA TRP A 121 -9.07 -1.35 18.33
C TRP A 121 -10.51 -1.12 17.82
N ALA A 122 -11.20 -2.20 17.39
CA ALA A 122 -12.56 -2.12 16.87
C ALA A 122 -13.60 -1.83 17.96
N ASN A 123 -13.40 -2.34 19.18
CA ASN A 123 -14.31 -2.17 20.31
C ASN A 123 -13.77 -1.15 21.33
N ALA A 124 -12.58 -0.59 21.07
CA ALA A 124 -11.90 0.31 21.99
C ALA A 124 -12.73 1.54 22.35
N GLY A 125 -13.41 2.16 21.37
CA GLY A 125 -14.19 3.37 21.59
C GLY A 125 -15.26 3.22 22.68
N ASP A 126 -16.12 2.20 22.54
CA ASP A 126 -17.23 1.98 23.47
C ASP A 126 -16.76 1.57 24.87
N VAL A 127 -15.76 0.68 24.94
CA VAL A 127 -15.23 0.18 26.22
C VAL A 127 -14.44 1.26 26.95
N LEU A 128 -13.67 2.10 26.24
CA LEU A 128 -12.97 3.23 26.85
C LEU A 128 -13.94 4.33 27.29
N ALA A 129 -15.03 4.56 26.55
CA ALA A 129 -16.08 5.47 26.98
C ALA A 129 -16.76 4.98 28.27
N LEU A 130 -17.04 3.67 28.35
CA LEU A 130 -17.52 3.04 29.58
C LEU A 130 -16.52 3.19 30.73
N ALA A 131 -15.24 2.94 30.49
CA ALA A 131 -14.21 3.09 31.52
C ALA A 131 -14.11 4.54 32.04
N TRP A 132 -14.29 5.51 31.15
CA TRP A 132 -14.25 6.93 31.52
C TRP A 132 -15.44 7.36 32.37
N THR A 133 -16.61 6.71 32.21
CA THR A 133 -17.79 7.01 33.03
C THR A 133 -17.74 6.31 34.39
N THR A 134 -17.14 5.12 34.48
CA THR A 134 -17.10 4.34 35.71
C THR A 134 -15.86 4.60 36.57
N GLN A 135 -14.72 4.98 35.97
CA GLN A 135 -13.43 5.11 36.66
C GLN A 135 -12.71 6.44 36.42
N THR A 136 -13.45 7.52 36.19
CA THR A 136 -12.92 8.84 35.83
C THR A 136 -11.76 9.29 36.72
N SER A 137 -11.94 9.23 38.05
CA SER A 137 -10.93 9.71 39.01
C SER A 137 -9.64 8.90 38.99
N SER A 138 -9.73 7.57 38.83
CA SER A 138 -8.56 6.70 38.75
C SER A 138 -7.79 6.94 37.46
N ILE A 139 -8.49 7.10 36.34
CA ILE A 139 -7.90 7.35 35.03
C ILE A 139 -7.25 8.74 34.98
N GLU A 140 -7.92 9.78 35.48
CA GLU A 140 -7.34 11.12 35.53
C GLU A 140 -6.10 11.17 36.41
N THR A 141 -6.08 10.43 37.52
CA THR A 141 -4.90 10.34 38.41
C THR A 141 -3.73 9.65 37.70
N SER A 142 -3.98 8.51 37.03
CA SER A 142 -2.94 7.78 36.30
C SER A 142 -2.38 8.60 35.13
N LEU A 143 -3.25 9.30 34.39
CA LEU A 143 -2.86 10.19 33.31
C LEU A 143 -2.17 11.47 33.78
N ALA A 144 -2.55 12.03 34.94
CA ALA A 144 -1.86 13.18 35.51
C ALA A 144 -0.39 12.86 35.83
N VAL A 145 -0.14 11.69 36.42
CA VAL A 145 1.21 11.20 36.72
C VAL A 145 1.98 10.99 35.42
N LEU A 146 1.37 10.35 34.42
CA LEU A 146 1.97 10.14 33.11
C LEU A 146 2.33 11.46 32.42
N LYS A 147 1.39 12.42 32.38
CA LYS A 147 1.57 13.72 31.73
C LYS A 147 2.73 14.50 32.36
N LYS A 148 2.83 14.54 33.69
CA LYS A 148 3.96 15.17 34.39
C LYS A 148 5.29 14.50 34.05
N ASN A 149 5.32 13.17 33.99
CA ASN A 149 6.54 12.44 33.61
C ASN A 149 6.94 12.73 32.15
N LEU A 150 5.97 12.72 31.23
CA LEU A 150 6.21 13.01 29.83
C LEU A 150 6.71 14.44 29.60
N ILE A 151 6.13 15.46 30.26
CA ILE A 151 6.62 16.84 30.18
C ILE A 151 8.09 16.90 30.59
N ARG A 152 8.43 16.34 31.74
CA ARG A 152 9.83 16.27 32.23
C ARG A 152 10.77 15.58 31.23
N LEU A 153 10.34 14.50 30.61
CA LEU A 153 11.15 13.76 29.63
C LEU A 153 11.29 14.51 28.30
N LEU A 154 10.24 15.21 27.85
CA LEU A 154 10.25 16.04 26.65
C LEU A 154 11.16 17.27 26.82
N ASP A 155 11.15 17.89 28.00
CA ASP A 155 12.02 19.03 28.35
C ASP A 155 13.50 18.63 28.41
N ALA A 156 13.80 17.42 28.88
CA ALA A 156 15.16 16.88 28.90
C ALA A 156 15.75 16.69 27.48
N SER A 157 14.90 16.64 26.44
CA SER A 157 15.27 16.55 25.04
C SER A 157 16.45 15.60 24.74
N LEU A 158 17.62 16.12 24.35
CA LEU A 158 18.80 15.32 23.96
C LEU A 158 19.52 14.65 25.14
N SER A 159 19.27 15.12 26.37
CA SER A 159 19.89 14.57 27.58
C SER A 159 19.10 13.41 28.20
N GLY A 160 17.89 13.14 27.70
CA GLY A 160 17.00 12.10 28.21
C GLY A 160 17.08 10.77 27.45
N ASP A 161 16.39 9.76 27.96
CA ASP A 161 16.23 8.47 27.27
C ASP A 161 15.14 8.59 26.18
N LEU A 162 15.60 8.87 24.96
CA LEU A 162 14.74 9.07 23.80
C LEU A 162 13.91 7.83 23.44
N LYS A 163 14.46 6.63 23.65
CA LYS A 163 13.77 5.39 23.32
C LYS A 163 12.61 5.15 24.29
N ALA A 164 12.82 5.47 25.57
CA ALA A 164 11.75 5.41 26.56
C ALA A 164 10.61 6.39 26.21
N VAL A 165 10.94 7.62 25.79
CA VAL A 165 9.92 8.59 25.35
C VAL A 165 9.15 8.08 24.13
N GLU A 166 9.85 7.53 23.14
CA GLU A 166 9.24 6.95 21.95
C GLU A 166 8.27 5.81 22.32
N GLN A 167 8.70 4.89 23.18
CA GLN A 167 7.89 3.77 23.62
C GLN A 167 6.65 4.22 24.39
N ILE A 168 6.79 5.13 25.35
CA ILE A 168 5.67 5.64 26.14
C ILE A 168 4.67 6.39 25.26
N LEU A 169 5.13 7.27 24.37
CA LEU A 169 4.26 8.01 23.46
C LEU A 169 3.58 7.10 22.45
N SER A 170 4.28 6.08 21.92
CA SER A 170 3.68 5.11 21.01
C SER A 170 2.56 4.32 21.69
N ARG A 171 2.76 3.91 22.94
CA ARG A 171 1.73 3.23 23.75
C ARG A 171 0.56 4.18 24.04
N LEU A 172 0.84 5.42 24.43
CA LEU A 172 -0.17 6.44 24.68
C LEU A 172 -1.02 6.71 23.43
N ASN A 173 -0.43 6.72 22.24
CA ASN A 173 -1.16 6.98 20.99
C ASN A 173 -2.29 5.97 20.74
N TYR A 174 -2.16 4.71 21.18
CA TYR A 174 -3.26 3.73 21.10
C TYR A 174 -4.47 4.17 21.93
N LEU A 175 -4.22 4.67 23.15
CA LEU A 175 -5.27 5.21 24.02
C LEU A 175 -5.89 6.47 23.43
N LEU A 176 -5.08 7.42 22.94
CA LEU A 176 -5.57 8.68 22.37
C LEU A 176 -6.40 8.48 21.09
N GLN A 177 -6.13 7.42 20.32
CA GLN A 177 -6.90 7.07 19.14
C GLN A 177 -8.30 6.53 19.52
N GLY A 178 -8.39 5.72 20.57
CA GLY A 178 -9.65 5.12 21.04
C GLY A 178 -10.50 6.04 21.92
N ALA A 179 -9.87 6.95 22.69
CA ALA A 179 -10.55 7.84 23.62
C ALA A 179 -10.25 9.32 23.33
N THR A 180 -11.19 10.01 22.68
CA THR A 180 -11.10 11.46 22.40
C THR A 180 -11.01 12.30 23.67
N ILE A 181 -11.64 11.85 24.76
CA ILE A 181 -11.59 12.52 26.08
C ILE A 181 -10.17 12.52 26.64
N ALA A 182 -9.44 11.40 26.52
CA ALA A 182 -8.03 11.31 26.90
C ALA A 182 -7.17 12.29 26.09
N ALA A 183 -7.40 12.35 24.78
CA ALA A 183 -6.71 13.31 23.91
C ALA A 183 -6.98 14.77 24.28
N ALA A 184 -8.23 15.11 24.62
CA ALA A 184 -8.59 16.43 25.12
C ALA A 184 -8.02 16.75 26.51
N TYR A 185 -7.70 15.74 27.33
CA TYR A 185 -7.02 15.91 28.62
C TYR A 185 -5.53 16.22 28.45
N PHE A 186 -4.83 15.52 27.55
CA PHE A 186 -3.43 15.82 27.24
C PHE A 186 -3.27 17.18 26.59
N ALA A 187 -4.21 17.52 25.70
CA ALA A 187 -4.22 18.80 25.01
C ALA A 187 -4.70 19.98 25.88
N ALA A 188 -5.21 19.72 27.09
CA ALA A 188 -5.58 20.76 28.05
C ALA A 188 -4.32 21.36 28.69
N GLY A 189 -4.15 22.67 28.57
CA GLY A 189 -2.91 23.36 28.94
C GLY A 189 -1.85 23.27 27.83
N ASP A 190 -0.93 24.22 27.84
CA ASP A 190 0.03 24.41 26.74
C ASP A 190 1.35 23.63 26.96
N ASP A 191 1.75 23.39 28.22
CA ASP A 191 3.05 22.79 28.59
C ASP A 191 3.38 21.50 27.84
N PHE A 192 2.41 20.58 27.72
CA PHE A 192 2.63 19.30 27.05
C PHE A 192 2.80 19.46 25.53
N MET A 193 2.00 20.33 24.92
CA MET A 193 2.09 20.58 23.47
C MET A 193 3.37 21.36 23.14
N ASP A 194 3.77 22.30 23.98
CA ASP A 194 5.03 23.03 23.88
C ASP A 194 6.23 22.08 24.03
N GLY A 195 6.16 21.13 24.97
CA GLY A 195 7.14 20.05 25.11
C GLY A 195 7.26 19.20 23.84
N ILE A 196 6.13 18.84 23.19
CA ILE A 196 6.14 18.11 21.92
C ILE A 196 6.81 18.94 20.81
N VAL A 197 6.46 20.22 20.67
CA VAL A 197 7.01 21.11 19.64
C VAL A 197 8.51 21.36 19.86
N SER A 198 8.92 21.58 21.10
CA SER A 198 10.32 21.75 21.48
C SER A 198 11.13 20.51 21.15
N CYS A 199 10.66 19.33 21.60
CA CYS A 199 11.30 18.04 21.36
C CYS A 199 11.38 17.70 19.86
N TYR A 200 10.34 18.01 19.07
CA TYR A 200 10.30 17.76 17.63
C TYR A 200 11.44 18.45 16.86
N LYS A 201 11.81 19.69 17.24
CA LYS A 201 12.84 20.47 16.54
C LYS A 201 14.23 19.85 16.62
N VAL A 202 14.51 19.09 17.68
CA VAL A 202 15.88 18.66 18.00
C VAL A 202 16.14 17.18 17.70
N MET A 203 15.10 16.37 17.49
CA MET A 203 15.24 14.91 17.54
C MET A 203 15.35 14.16 16.21
N ASN A 204 15.59 12.84 16.30
CA ASN A 204 15.71 11.88 15.21
C ASN A 204 14.37 11.64 14.44
N PRO A 205 14.41 11.10 13.20
CA PRO A 205 13.21 10.81 12.41
C PRO A 205 12.14 9.89 13.05
N PRO A 206 12.46 8.79 13.77
CA PRO A 206 11.42 7.92 14.32
C PRO A 206 10.61 8.59 15.43
N LEU A 207 11.26 9.26 16.39
CA LEU A 207 10.54 9.97 17.45
C LEU A 207 9.70 11.13 16.89
N ARG A 208 10.19 11.82 15.84
CA ARG A 208 9.42 12.86 15.16
C ARG A 208 8.06 12.35 14.65
N LYS A 209 8.01 11.13 14.09
CA LYS A 209 6.74 10.55 13.63
C LYS A 209 5.77 10.32 14.79
N VAL A 210 6.27 9.79 15.90
CA VAL A 210 5.45 9.52 17.10
C VAL A 210 4.94 10.83 17.69
N LEU A 211 5.80 11.85 17.82
CA LEU A 211 5.45 13.19 18.31
C LEU A 211 4.37 13.86 17.43
N LEU A 212 4.52 13.79 16.11
CA LEU A 212 3.53 14.31 15.17
C LEU A 212 2.18 13.59 15.32
N ALA A 213 2.21 12.25 15.42
CA ALA A 213 0.99 11.47 15.64
C ALA A 213 0.32 11.84 16.97
N THR A 214 1.08 11.96 18.06
CA THR A 214 0.56 12.39 19.37
C THR A 214 -0.07 13.78 19.30
N GLY A 215 0.65 14.75 18.72
CA GLY A 215 0.14 16.12 18.57
C GLY A 215 -1.14 16.19 17.72
N TYR A 216 -1.20 15.42 16.63
CA TYR A 216 -2.40 15.30 15.80
C TYR A 216 -3.57 14.69 16.57
N LEU A 217 -3.36 13.59 17.31
CA LEU A 217 -4.41 12.95 18.11
C LEU A 217 -4.93 13.89 19.21
N CYS A 218 -4.04 14.62 19.89
CA CYS A 218 -4.40 15.66 20.86
C CYS A 218 -5.27 16.76 20.23
N LEU A 219 -4.91 17.24 19.03
CA LEU A 219 -5.73 18.21 18.30
C LEU A 219 -7.09 17.62 17.92
N ARG A 220 -7.12 16.39 17.37
CA ARG A 220 -8.37 15.69 17.03
C ARG A 220 -9.28 15.53 18.25
N GLY A 221 -8.74 15.20 19.41
CA GLY A 221 -9.48 15.09 20.67
C GLY A 221 -10.15 16.39 21.08
N LEU A 222 -9.47 17.53 20.92
CA LEU A 222 -10.09 18.83 21.18
C LEU A 222 -11.23 19.14 20.22
N LEU A 223 -11.10 18.81 18.93
CA LEU A 223 -12.17 19.06 17.95
C LEU A 223 -13.45 18.27 18.26
N HIS A 224 -13.33 17.09 18.86
CA HIS A 224 -14.45 16.22 19.21
C HIS A 224 -14.89 16.36 20.68
N SER A 225 -14.30 17.30 21.42
CA SER A 225 -14.65 17.56 22.82
C SER A 225 -16.00 18.27 22.90
N PRO A 226 -16.95 17.79 23.72
CA PRO A 226 -18.27 18.43 23.86
C PRO A 226 -18.19 19.83 24.47
N GLU A 227 -17.12 20.14 25.22
CA GLU A 227 -16.85 21.48 25.72
C GLU A 227 -15.76 22.16 24.88
N PRO A 228 -16.04 23.33 24.27
CA PRO A 228 -15.03 24.13 23.59
C PRO A 228 -14.09 24.74 24.63
N LYS A 229 -12.98 24.04 24.92
CA LYS A 229 -11.96 24.55 25.84
C LYS A 229 -11.30 25.79 25.24
N LEU A 230 -11.11 26.85 26.03
CA LEU A 230 -10.40 28.10 25.68
C LEU A 230 -9.01 27.88 25.04
N ALA A 231 -8.39 26.73 25.28
CA ALA A 231 -7.13 26.33 24.63
C ALA A 231 -7.26 26.13 23.10
N LEU A 232 -8.47 25.85 22.58
CA LEU A 232 -8.71 25.76 21.14
C LEU A 232 -8.65 27.12 20.46
N THR A 233 -9.21 28.17 21.08
CA THR A 233 -9.27 29.49 20.46
C THR A 233 -7.88 30.10 20.36
N SER A 234 -7.06 30.00 21.40
CA SER A 234 -5.66 30.44 21.37
C SER A 234 -4.84 29.71 20.29
N ARG A 235 -5.01 28.39 20.14
CA ARG A 235 -4.33 27.59 19.10
C ARG A 235 -4.85 27.89 17.70
N ILE A 236 -6.15 28.10 17.53
CA ILE A 236 -6.73 28.54 16.26
C ILE A 236 -6.15 29.92 15.90
N ASP A 237 -6.03 30.84 16.85
CA ASP A 237 -5.45 32.18 16.60
C ASP A 237 -3.96 32.11 16.27
N ALA A 238 -3.19 31.23 16.92
CA ALA A 238 -1.81 30.94 16.53
C ALA A 238 -1.73 30.34 15.12
N LEU A 239 -2.60 29.39 14.76
CA LEU A 239 -2.66 28.79 13.42
C LEU A 239 -3.10 29.79 12.34
N LYS A 240 -3.97 30.75 12.66
CA LYS A 240 -4.36 31.84 11.76
C LYS A 240 -3.16 32.69 11.33
N THR A 241 -2.11 32.82 12.15
CA THR A 241 -0.87 33.52 11.73
C THR A 241 -0.16 32.80 10.59
N TYR A 242 -0.23 31.47 10.55
CA TYR A 242 0.31 30.63 9.48
C TYR A 242 -0.62 30.50 8.28
N GLN A 243 -1.92 30.78 8.45
CA GLN A 243 -2.92 30.78 7.37
C GLN A 243 -2.56 31.79 6.25
N ARG A 244 -1.78 32.84 6.55
CA ARG A 244 -1.32 33.82 5.54
C ARG A 244 -0.16 33.37 4.66
N LEU A 245 0.43 32.19 4.89
CA LEU A 245 1.45 31.61 4.00
C LEU A 245 0.88 30.64 2.95
N GLY A 246 -0.40 30.25 3.06
CA GLY A 246 -1.08 29.35 2.12
C GLY A 246 -1.93 30.04 1.03
N GLY A 247 -2.08 31.37 1.10
CA GLY A 247 -2.89 32.15 0.15
C GLY A 247 -2.22 32.46 -1.19
N ALA A 248 -0.92 32.17 -1.33
CA ALA A 248 -0.20 32.29 -2.59
C ALA A 248 0.53 30.96 -2.86
N ARG A 249 0.00 30.20 -3.81
CA ARG A 249 0.45 28.86 -4.26
C ARG A 249 -0.01 27.71 -3.38
N SER A 250 -1.24 27.27 -3.67
CA SER A 250 -1.62 25.86 -3.56
C SER A 250 -0.55 25.01 -4.26
N LEU A 251 0.37 24.45 -3.49
CA LEU A 251 1.12 23.27 -3.92
C LEU A 251 0.15 22.10 -3.88
N ARG A 252 -0.72 22.01 -4.90
CA ARG A 252 -1.20 20.71 -5.33
C ARG A 252 0.05 19.85 -5.54
N PRO A 253 0.15 18.62 -4.99
CA PRO A 253 1.24 17.73 -5.38
C PRO A 253 1.19 17.62 -6.90
N ALA A 254 2.26 18.06 -7.56
CA ALA A 254 2.35 17.97 -9.01
C ALA A 254 2.15 16.51 -9.38
N ARG A 255 1.06 16.20 -10.09
CA ARG A 255 0.82 14.87 -10.68
C ARG A 255 2.13 14.43 -11.32
N LEU A 256 2.65 13.29 -10.88
CA LEU A 256 3.79 12.63 -11.50
C LEU A 256 3.47 12.51 -12.99
N LYS A 257 4.21 13.24 -13.82
CA LYS A 257 4.13 13.10 -15.27
C LYS A 257 4.57 11.67 -15.59
N GLN A 258 3.61 10.78 -15.85
CA GLN A 258 3.92 9.47 -16.43
C GLN A 258 4.75 9.72 -17.69
N LYS A 259 5.95 9.14 -17.72
CA LYS A 259 6.83 9.21 -18.87
C LYS A 259 6.09 8.58 -20.05
N LYS A 260 5.94 9.35 -21.14
CA LYS A 260 5.49 8.81 -22.43
C LYS A 260 6.43 7.67 -22.82
N ALA A 261 5.87 6.49 -23.04
CA ALA A 261 6.53 5.44 -23.80
C ALA A 261 6.89 6.02 -25.17
N LEU A 262 8.14 5.82 -25.57
CA LEU A 262 8.62 6.20 -26.89
C LEU A 262 8.08 5.17 -27.88
N ASP A 263 6.89 5.43 -28.43
CA ASP A 263 6.41 4.70 -29.61
C ASP A 263 6.72 5.50 -30.88
N LYS A 264 7.25 4.79 -31.88
CA LYS A 264 7.62 5.31 -33.18
C LYS A 264 6.35 5.45 -34.01
N GLY A 265 5.76 6.64 -34.04
CA GLY A 265 4.61 6.90 -34.92
C GLY A 265 4.22 8.37 -34.94
N LYS A 266 4.36 9.00 -36.11
CA LYS A 266 4.09 10.41 -36.34
C LYS A 266 2.59 10.66 -36.43
N GLN A 267 1.97 11.13 -35.34
CA GLN A 267 0.72 11.88 -35.41
C GLN A 267 0.71 12.98 -34.35
N VAL A 268 0.46 14.20 -34.80
CA VAL A 268 0.30 15.40 -33.96
C VAL A 268 -1.13 15.36 -33.42
N VAL A 269 -1.30 15.24 -32.10
CA VAL A 269 -2.59 15.43 -31.44
C VAL A 269 -2.49 16.73 -30.63
N ASP A 270 -3.39 17.66 -30.95
CA ASP A 270 -3.48 18.98 -30.33
C ASP A 270 -3.79 18.89 -28.83
N THR A 271 -3.18 19.80 -28.06
CA THR A 271 -3.25 19.86 -26.59
C THR A 271 -4.63 20.21 -26.01
N ALA A 272 -5.69 20.26 -26.82
CA ALA A 272 -7.06 20.51 -26.41
C ALA A 272 -7.78 19.25 -25.89
N ASP A 273 -7.39 18.05 -26.36
CA ASP A 273 -8.11 16.80 -26.04
C ASP A 273 -7.94 16.32 -24.60
N ALA A 274 -6.81 16.63 -23.95
CA ALA A 274 -6.55 16.16 -22.58
C ALA A 274 -7.46 16.83 -21.53
N ASN A 275 -7.80 18.11 -21.73
CA ASN A 275 -8.73 18.83 -20.86
C ASN A 275 -10.18 18.42 -21.15
N HIS A 276 -10.51 18.14 -22.41
CA HIS A 276 -11.82 17.61 -22.77
C HIS A 276 -12.03 16.21 -22.16
N ALA A 277 -11.01 15.34 -22.17
CA ALA A 277 -11.10 13.99 -21.60
C ALA A 277 -11.35 13.99 -20.07
N GLU A 278 -10.73 14.89 -19.30
CA GLU A 278 -10.96 15.00 -17.85
C GLU A 278 -12.37 15.55 -17.53
N LEU A 279 -12.88 16.48 -18.37
CA LEU A 279 -14.27 16.94 -18.30
C LEU A 279 -15.27 15.82 -18.68
N HIS A 280 -14.95 15.03 -19.71
CA HIS A 280 -15.78 13.89 -20.12
C HIS A 280 -15.84 12.80 -19.04
N ALA A 281 -14.74 12.50 -18.34
CA ALA A 281 -14.74 11.52 -17.25
C ALA A 281 -15.63 11.94 -16.07
N HIS A 282 -15.58 13.22 -15.69
CA HIS A 282 -16.45 13.76 -14.64
C HIS A 282 -17.93 13.75 -15.06
N LYS A 283 -18.22 14.11 -16.31
CA LYS A 283 -19.59 14.04 -16.86
C LYS A 283 -20.12 12.61 -16.92
N LEU A 284 -19.31 11.65 -17.38
CA LEU A 284 -19.70 10.24 -17.44
C LEU A 284 -19.97 9.65 -16.05
N SER A 285 -19.24 10.08 -15.01
CA SER A 285 -19.52 9.69 -13.62
C SER A 285 -20.89 10.17 -13.16
N LYS A 286 -21.25 11.42 -13.45
CA LYS A 286 -22.58 11.98 -13.10
C LYS A 286 -23.70 11.32 -13.90
N VAL A 287 -23.46 11.03 -15.17
CA VAL A 287 -24.41 10.31 -16.04
C VAL A 287 -24.67 8.90 -15.49
N ALA A 288 -23.62 8.17 -15.09
CA ALA A 288 -23.76 6.85 -14.49
C ALA A 288 -24.56 6.87 -13.18
N GLU A 289 -24.37 7.90 -12.34
CA GLU A 289 -25.11 8.05 -11.08
C GLU A 289 -26.60 8.34 -11.31
N ILE A 290 -26.93 9.18 -12.30
CA ILE A 290 -28.34 9.42 -12.68
C ILE A 290 -28.95 8.18 -13.34
N GLN A 291 -28.18 7.44 -14.13
CA GLN A 291 -28.64 6.23 -14.80
C GLN A 291 -28.85 5.06 -13.82
N ASP A 292 -28.12 5.01 -12.71
CA ASP A 292 -28.37 4.05 -11.62
C ASP A 292 -29.75 4.27 -10.97
N LEU A 293 -30.19 5.53 -10.87
CA LEU A 293 -31.53 5.88 -10.37
C LEU A 293 -32.62 5.72 -11.45
N PHE A 294 -32.29 5.98 -12.72
CA PHE A 294 -33.22 5.90 -13.85
C PHE A 294 -32.62 5.10 -15.02
N PRO A 295 -32.65 3.76 -14.96
CA PRO A 295 -31.97 2.90 -15.95
C PRO A 295 -32.53 2.97 -17.36
N HIS A 296 -33.75 3.51 -17.52
CA HIS A 296 -34.43 3.63 -18.81
C HIS A 296 -34.01 4.85 -19.62
N LEU A 297 -33.22 5.75 -19.02
CA LEU A 297 -32.73 6.95 -19.70
C LEU A 297 -31.41 6.69 -20.41
N GLY A 298 -31.33 7.14 -21.66
CA GLY A 298 -30.12 7.07 -22.48
C GLY A 298 -29.06 8.05 -22.00
N SER A 299 -27.79 7.64 -22.05
CA SER A 299 -26.65 8.43 -21.58
C SER A 299 -26.48 9.76 -22.34
N ALA A 300 -26.87 9.84 -23.62
CA ALA A 300 -26.82 11.08 -24.39
C ALA A 300 -27.93 12.05 -23.97
N PHE A 301 -29.12 11.53 -23.64
CA PHE A 301 -30.21 12.32 -23.11
C PHE A 301 -29.84 12.93 -21.75
N VAL A 302 -29.29 12.12 -20.83
CA VAL A 302 -28.84 12.59 -19.51
C VAL A 302 -27.72 13.64 -19.62
N CYS A 303 -26.79 13.49 -20.56
CA CYS A 303 -25.78 14.52 -20.85
C CYS A 303 -26.42 15.85 -21.28
N LYS A 304 -27.40 15.83 -22.19
CA LYS A 304 -28.11 17.05 -22.65
C LYS A 304 -28.87 17.71 -21.49
N CYS A 305 -29.45 16.93 -20.59
CA CYS A 305 -30.06 17.46 -19.36
C CYS A 305 -29.01 18.10 -18.44
N LEU A 306 -27.87 17.44 -18.20
CA LEU A 306 -26.80 17.98 -17.37
C LEU A 306 -26.20 19.26 -17.96
N ASP A 307 -26.11 19.37 -19.29
CA ASP A 307 -25.63 20.59 -19.95
C ASP A 307 -26.59 21.77 -19.78
N GLU A 308 -27.91 21.54 -19.81
CA GLU A 308 -28.94 22.58 -19.63
C GLU A 308 -29.05 23.06 -18.17
N TYR A 309 -28.95 22.14 -17.21
CA TYR A 309 -29.09 22.43 -15.77
C TYR A 309 -27.74 22.68 -15.07
N GLY A 310 -26.68 23.01 -15.82
CA GLY A 310 -25.40 23.49 -15.26
C GLY A 310 -24.57 22.43 -14.52
N GLU A 311 -24.64 21.17 -14.95
CA GLU A 311 -24.04 19.97 -14.35
C GLU A 311 -24.47 19.67 -12.90
N ASP A 312 -25.61 20.18 -12.45
CA ASP A 312 -26.17 19.89 -11.13
C ASP A 312 -27.08 18.65 -11.17
N MET A 313 -26.64 17.57 -10.53
CA MET A 313 -27.34 16.29 -10.51
C MET A 313 -28.69 16.40 -9.79
N GLU A 314 -28.77 17.14 -8.69
CA GLU A 314 -29.96 17.19 -7.85
C GLU A 314 -31.11 17.89 -8.59
N GLN A 315 -30.80 18.94 -9.34
CA GLN A 315 -31.77 19.66 -10.16
C GLN A 315 -32.27 18.80 -11.32
N VAL A 316 -31.39 18.04 -11.99
CA VAL A 316 -31.80 17.12 -13.06
C VAL A 316 -32.72 16.03 -12.52
N VAL A 317 -32.38 15.41 -11.38
CA VAL A 317 -33.21 14.39 -10.74
C VAL A 317 -34.54 14.96 -10.27
N ALA A 318 -34.57 16.16 -9.69
CA ALA A 318 -35.81 16.82 -9.25
C ALA A 318 -36.74 17.13 -10.44
N HIS A 319 -36.21 17.69 -11.53
CA HIS A 319 -37.00 17.99 -12.73
C HIS A 319 -37.49 16.73 -13.45
N LEU A 320 -36.72 15.64 -13.38
CA LEU A 320 -37.10 14.35 -13.93
C LEU A 320 -38.21 13.67 -13.11
N LEU A 321 -38.15 13.76 -11.77
CA LEU A 321 -39.19 13.24 -10.87
C LEU A 321 -40.49 14.05 -10.95
N ASP A 322 -40.40 15.38 -10.99
CA ASP A 322 -41.56 16.27 -11.09
C ASP A 322 -42.13 16.37 -12.52
N SER A 323 -41.56 15.64 -13.49
CA SER A 323 -41.96 15.68 -14.91
C SER A 323 -41.95 17.10 -15.51
N SER A 324 -41.10 17.99 -14.98
CA SER A 324 -41.06 19.42 -15.26
C SER A 324 -39.87 19.82 -16.14
N LEU A 325 -39.45 18.90 -17.02
CA LEU A 325 -38.38 19.14 -17.98
C LEU A 325 -38.73 20.29 -18.92
N SER A 326 -37.73 21.07 -19.31
CA SER A 326 -37.88 22.13 -20.32
C SER A 326 -38.53 21.58 -21.60
N SER A 327 -39.42 22.35 -22.23
CA SER A 327 -40.16 21.94 -23.44
C SER A 327 -39.27 21.45 -24.60
N TYR A 328 -38.01 21.90 -24.63
CA TYR A 328 -36.99 21.44 -25.58
C TYR A 328 -36.46 20.04 -25.26
N LEU A 329 -36.31 19.70 -23.97
CA LEU A 329 -35.84 18.38 -23.52
C LEU A 329 -36.95 17.33 -23.55
N ALA A 330 -38.19 17.72 -23.32
CA ALA A 330 -39.34 16.80 -23.32
C ALA A 330 -39.67 16.20 -24.71
N GLY A 331 -39.24 16.87 -25.79
CA GLY A 331 -39.44 16.41 -27.18
C GLY A 331 -38.29 15.58 -27.75
N LEU A 332 -37.20 15.40 -27.01
CA LEU A 332 -36.05 14.60 -27.42
C LEU A 332 -36.26 13.12 -27.10
N ASP A 333 -35.57 12.26 -27.84
CA ASP A 333 -35.58 10.81 -27.59
C ASP A 333 -34.89 10.51 -26.25
N GLN A 334 -35.67 10.05 -25.28
CA GLN A 334 -35.21 9.74 -23.93
C GLN A 334 -34.30 8.51 -23.87
N SER A 335 -34.28 7.70 -24.94
CA SER A 335 -33.47 6.48 -25.03
C SER A 335 -32.14 6.66 -25.79
N GLU A 336 -31.85 7.88 -26.28
CA GLU A 336 -30.65 8.17 -27.06
C GLU A 336 -29.37 7.91 -26.24
N GLN A 337 -28.53 6.98 -26.71
CA GLN A 337 -27.24 6.64 -26.09
C GLN A 337 -26.08 7.35 -26.79
N LEU A 338 -25.03 7.68 -26.05
CA LEU A 338 -23.80 8.23 -26.64
C LEU A 338 -23.13 7.18 -27.55
N PRO A 339 -22.55 7.59 -28.70
CA PRO A 339 -21.82 6.67 -29.57
C PRO A 339 -20.62 6.07 -28.81
N ASP A 340 -20.55 4.74 -28.83
CA ASP A 340 -19.66 3.94 -27.99
C ASP A 340 -18.21 4.04 -28.47
N ASN A 341 -17.45 4.96 -27.87
CA ASN A 341 -16.05 5.18 -28.19
C ASN A 341 -15.16 4.21 -27.40
N GLY A 342 -15.21 2.92 -27.74
CA GLY A 342 -14.10 1.96 -27.60
C GLY A 342 -13.46 1.73 -26.22
N PHE A 343 -14.10 2.08 -25.10
CA PHE A 343 -13.64 1.67 -23.78
C PHE A 343 -14.60 0.63 -23.22
N ALA A 344 -14.29 -0.64 -23.50
CA ALA A 344 -14.99 -1.78 -22.94
C ALA A 344 -15.10 -1.66 -21.41
N GLN A 345 -16.32 -1.44 -20.94
CA GLN A 345 -16.71 -1.65 -19.56
C GLN A 345 -16.63 -3.16 -19.28
N THR A 346 -15.74 -3.58 -18.40
CA THR A 346 -15.83 -4.89 -17.76
C THR A 346 -17.08 -4.90 -16.89
N HIS A 347 -18.15 -5.46 -17.45
CA HIS A 347 -19.36 -5.85 -16.76
C HIS A 347 -18.97 -6.74 -15.56
N ILE A 348 -19.22 -6.27 -14.33
CA ILE A 348 -19.31 -7.15 -13.17
C ILE A 348 -20.72 -7.74 -13.22
N GLU A 349 -20.85 -8.87 -13.92
CA GLU A 349 -22.05 -9.69 -13.86
C GLU A 349 -22.02 -10.52 -12.58
N THR A 350 -23.01 -10.25 -11.73
CA THR A 350 -23.29 -11.02 -10.51
C THR A 350 -23.98 -12.31 -10.92
N ALA A 351 -23.30 -13.45 -10.82
CA ALA A 351 -23.93 -14.77 -10.88
C ALA A 351 -24.02 -15.39 -9.47
N PRO A 352 -25.11 -16.09 -9.11
CA PRO A 352 -25.31 -16.65 -7.78
C PRO A 352 -24.63 -18.03 -7.66
N GLN A 353 -23.74 -18.21 -6.69
CA GLN A 353 -23.23 -19.53 -6.27
C GLN A 353 -23.30 -19.59 -4.74
N SER A 354 -24.27 -20.29 -4.13
CA SER A 354 -24.35 -21.75 -3.96
C SER A 354 -23.07 -22.36 -3.39
N THR A 355 -23.21 -22.82 -2.14
CA THR A 355 -22.32 -23.63 -1.30
C THR A 355 -21.52 -24.68 -2.08
N PHE A 356 -20.20 -24.67 -1.97
CA PHE A 356 -19.30 -25.82 -1.74
C PHE A 356 -17.83 -25.33 -1.74
N ASP A 357 -17.10 -25.56 -0.65
CA ASP A 357 -15.67 -25.25 -0.50
C ASP A 357 -14.80 -26.09 -1.46
N PRO A 358 -13.72 -25.53 -2.07
CA PRO A 358 -12.67 -26.35 -2.65
C PRO A 358 -11.54 -26.63 -1.62
N PRO A 359 -10.95 -27.83 -1.61
CA PRO A 359 -9.82 -28.16 -0.76
C PRO A 359 -8.54 -27.47 -1.22
N TYR A 360 -7.79 -26.97 -0.23
CA TYR A 360 -6.47 -26.37 -0.37
C TYR A 360 -5.43 -27.38 -0.91
N THR A 361 -4.97 -27.19 -2.15
CA THR A 361 -3.74 -27.82 -2.65
C THR A 361 -2.59 -26.81 -2.58
N PRO A 362 -1.43 -27.15 -1.98
CA PRO A 362 -0.26 -26.29 -1.99
C PRO A 362 0.30 -26.22 -3.41
N SER A 363 0.33 -25.01 -3.99
CA SER A 363 0.90 -24.77 -5.32
C SER A 363 2.41 -24.98 -5.25
N ALA A 364 2.85 -26.17 -5.63
CA ALA A 364 4.24 -26.48 -5.90
C ALA A 364 4.48 -26.32 -7.41
N LEU A 365 5.52 -25.55 -7.75
CA LEU A 365 6.28 -25.58 -9.00
C LEU A 365 5.62 -24.96 -10.26
N LEU A 366 5.26 -23.68 -10.18
CA LEU A 366 5.43 -22.81 -11.36
C LEU A 366 6.73 -22.02 -11.18
N PRO A 367 7.67 -22.05 -12.15
CA PRO A 367 8.87 -21.23 -12.08
C PRO A 367 8.48 -19.76 -11.96
N THR A 368 8.78 -19.15 -10.81
CA THR A 368 8.64 -17.70 -10.63
C THR A 368 9.58 -17.02 -11.62
N ARG A 369 9.05 -16.18 -12.52
CA ARG A 369 9.89 -15.39 -13.43
C ARG A 369 10.80 -14.50 -12.59
N ARG A 370 12.09 -14.81 -12.58
CA ARG A 370 13.09 -14.00 -11.88
C ARG A 370 13.43 -12.76 -12.69
N ASN A 371 13.41 -11.60 -12.05
CA ASN A 371 13.87 -10.35 -12.65
C ASN A 371 15.38 -10.19 -12.41
N ILE A 372 16.06 -9.37 -13.23
CA ILE A 372 17.48 -9.03 -13.07
C ILE A 372 17.81 -8.27 -11.78
N HIS A 373 16.77 -7.80 -11.08
CA HIS A 373 16.85 -7.07 -9.81
C HIS A 373 16.46 -7.94 -8.61
N ASP A 374 16.07 -9.20 -8.83
CA ASP A 374 15.79 -10.11 -7.71
C ASP A 374 17.09 -10.39 -6.95
N ASP A 375 17.00 -10.46 -5.63
CA ASP A 375 18.12 -10.66 -4.71
C ASP A 375 19.16 -9.51 -4.64
N ASP A 376 18.88 -8.35 -5.24
CA ASP A 376 19.75 -7.17 -5.10
C ASP A 376 19.59 -6.50 -3.72
N ASP A 377 20.48 -5.53 -3.40
CA ASP A 377 20.47 -4.85 -2.11
C ASP A 377 19.11 -4.17 -1.82
N LEU A 378 18.45 -3.66 -2.87
CA LEU A 378 17.16 -2.97 -2.79
C LEU A 378 16.02 -3.95 -2.55
N ASP A 379 16.03 -5.10 -3.25
CA ASP A 379 15.06 -6.18 -3.10
C ASP A 379 15.14 -6.84 -1.72
N ARG A 380 16.37 -7.01 -1.19
CA ARG A 380 16.62 -7.54 0.16
C ARG A 380 16.43 -6.51 1.28
N LEU A 381 16.04 -5.28 0.94
CA LEU A 381 15.85 -4.16 1.87
C LEU A 381 17.03 -3.98 2.83
N SER A 382 18.26 -4.14 2.31
CA SER A 382 19.47 -4.11 3.14
C SER A 382 19.74 -2.70 3.66
N THR A 383 20.39 -2.58 4.82
CA THR A 383 20.70 -1.28 5.44
C THR A 383 21.65 -0.42 4.58
N SER A 384 22.35 -1.04 3.63
CA SER A 384 23.21 -0.42 2.63
C SER A 384 22.45 0.44 1.61
N VAL A 385 21.18 0.10 1.34
CA VAL A 385 20.32 0.78 0.36
C VAL A 385 20.17 2.26 0.67
N SER A 386 20.00 2.60 1.95
CA SER A 386 19.79 3.99 2.39
C SER A 386 21.00 4.88 2.11
N LYS A 387 22.20 4.30 1.93
CA LYS A 387 23.44 5.03 1.66
C LYS A 387 23.65 5.29 0.16
N ASN A 388 23.14 4.40 -0.69
CA ASN A 388 23.31 4.45 -2.14
C ASN A 388 22.05 4.99 -2.87
N LEU A 389 20.94 5.15 -2.16
CA LEU A 389 19.70 5.72 -2.69
C LEU A 389 19.83 7.25 -2.76
N HIS A 390 20.08 7.79 -3.95
CA HIS A 390 20.12 9.22 -4.19
C HIS A 390 18.80 9.72 -4.79
N PHE A 391 18.22 10.75 -4.18
CA PHE A 391 17.05 11.43 -4.73
C PHE A 391 17.50 12.66 -5.53
N GLY A 392 17.28 12.63 -6.85
CA GLY A 392 17.63 13.73 -7.77
C GLY A 392 18.76 13.36 -8.74
N LYS A 393 19.26 14.35 -9.49
CA LYS A 393 20.38 14.16 -10.44
C LYS A 393 21.69 14.00 -9.66
N SER A 394 22.10 12.77 -9.39
CA SER A 394 23.45 12.48 -8.92
C SER A 394 24.43 12.69 -10.08
N ASN A 395 25.41 13.57 -9.87
CA ASN A 395 26.53 13.89 -10.77
C ASN A 395 26.20 14.73 -12.02
N SER A 396 25.98 16.04 -11.83
CA SER A 396 25.90 17.02 -12.92
C SER A 396 27.18 17.21 -13.75
N ARG A 397 28.25 16.46 -13.45
CA ARG A 397 29.60 16.62 -14.04
C ARG A 397 30.07 15.40 -14.84
N GLN A 398 29.31 14.31 -14.88
CA GLN A 398 29.60 13.17 -15.74
C GLN A 398 28.96 13.41 -17.11
N THR A 399 29.79 13.60 -18.14
CA THR A 399 29.38 13.62 -19.55
C THR A 399 29.02 12.22 -20.02
N ALA A 400 28.13 12.12 -21.01
CA ALA A 400 27.74 10.85 -21.62
C ALA A 400 28.95 10.02 -22.09
N ASP A 401 29.99 10.67 -22.62
CA ASP A 401 31.24 10.02 -23.02
C ASP A 401 31.98 9.36 -21.85
N SER A 402 31.94 9.98 -20.66
CA SER A 402 32.58 9.44 -19.45
C SER A 402 31.87 8.17 -18.96
N LEU A 403 30.54 8.09 -19.14
CA LEU A 403 29.74 6.90 -18.81
C LEU A 403 29.93 5.78 -19.84
N LEU A 404 30.12 6.11 -21.12
CA LEU A 404 30.36 5.10 -22.17
C LEU A 404 31.77 4.47 -22.08
N HIS A 405 32.74 5.19 -21.52
CA HIS A 405 34.09 4.67 -21.30
C HIS A 405 34.23 3.88 -19.98
N ASP A 406 33.24 3.96 -19.10
CA ASP A 406 33.23 3.21 -17.84
C ASP A 406 32.79 1.76 -18.10
N LYS A 407 33.78 0.89 -18.30
CA LYS A 407 33.59 -0.55 -18.54
C LYS A 407 33.43 -1.37 -17.25
N SER A 408 33.33 -0.74 -16.09
CA SER A 408 33.27 -1.43 -14.78
C SER A 408 32.04 -2.33 -14.63
N THR A 409 30.94 -2.05 -15.33
CA THR A 409 29.71 -2.84 -15.35
C THR A 409 29.62 -3.83 -16.50
N THR A 410 30.62 -3.89 -17.39
CA THR A 410 30.63 -4.90 -18.46
C THR A 410 30.90 -6.29 -17.88
N PRO A 411 30.07 -7.31 -18.19
CA PRO A 411 30.32 -8.66 -17.71
C PRO A 411 31.71 -9.10 -18.18
N SER A 412 32.50 -9.67 -17.26
CA SER A 412 33.85 -10.10 -17.58
C SER A 412 33.81 -11.05 -18.78
N LYS A 413 34.78 -10.94 -19.69
CA LYS A 413 34.88 -11.78 -20.89
C LYS A 413 34.81 -13.28 -20.55
N ALA A 414 35.30 -13.67 -19.38
CA ALA A 414 35.20 -15.02 -18.85
C ALA A 414 33.76 -15.46 -18.53
N ALA A 415 32.92 -14.59 -17.99
CA ALA A 415 31.51 -14.90 -17.73
C ALA A 415 30.72 -15.09 -19.02
N ILE A 416 31.00 -14.27 -20.05
CA ILE A 416 30.41 -14.42 -21.38
C ILE A 416 30.83 -15.76 -22.01
N MET A 417 32.12 -16.10 -21.94
CA MET A 417 32.63 -17.38 -22.46
C MET A 417 32.08 -18.59 -21.68
N SER A 418 31.90 -18.46 -20.36
CA SER A 418 31.30 -19.50 -19.53
C SER A 418 29.82 -19.71 -19.85
N ALA A 419 29.07 -18.63 -20.09
CA ALA A 419 27.68 -18.72 -20.50
C ALA A 419 27.56 -19.35 -21.90
N LEU A 420 28.47 -19.00 -22.82
CA LEU A 420 28.52 -19.60 -24.16
C LEU A 420 28.87 -21.09 -24.11
N ALA A 421 29.79 -21.49 -23.23
CA ALA A 421 30.16 -22.90 -23.05
C ALA A 421 29.07 -23.74 -22.35
N ALA A 422 28.20 -23.09 -21.57
CA ALA A 422 27.03 -23.74 -20.96
C ALA A 422 25.83 -23.83 -21.92
N PHE A 423 25.87 -23.11 -23.05
CA PHE A 423 24.95 -23.31 -24.16
C PHE A 423 25.45 -24.49 -24.99
N ASP A 424 24.92 -25.68 -24.70
CA ASP A 424 25.06 -26.83 -25.59
C ASP A 424 24.03 -26.69 -26.71
N ALA A 425 24.50 -26.51 -27.95
CA ALA A 425 23.62 -26.33 -29.10
C ALA A 425 23.05 -27.66 -29.65
N ASP A 426 23.51 -28.79 -29.10
CA ASP A 426 23.12 -30.16 -29.47
C ASP A 426 22.26 -30.83 -28.36
N ASP A 427 21.80 -30.08 -27.36
CA ASP A 427 20.84 -30.55 -26.34
C ASP A 427 19.40 -30.41 -26.87
N ASP A 428 19.17 -30.90 -28.08
CA ASP A 428 17.86 -31.15 -28.66
C ASP A 428 17.42 -32.57 -28.29
N GLU A 429 17.24 -32.84 -26.99
CA GLU A 429 16.58 -34.06 -26.50
C GLU A 429 15.26 -34.24 -27.26
N ARG A 430 15.29 -35.11 -28.29
CA ARG A 430 14.11 -35.54 -29.02
C ARG A 430 13.17 -36.17 -28.01
N ASP A 431 12.02 -35.55 -27.85
CA ASP A 431 10.86 -36.10 -27.17
C ASP A 431 10.59 -37.53 -27.66
N ASP A 432 10.96 -38.52 -26.84
CA ASP A 432 10.80 -39.97 -27.07
C ASP A 432 9.34 -40.43 -26.91
N THR A 433 8.41 -39.48 -26.74
CA THR A 433 6.95 -39.71 -26.73
C THR A 433 6.39 -40.16 -28.10
N TYR A 434 7.18 -40.12 -29.17
CA TYR A 434 6.83 -40.70 -30.47
C TYR A 434 7.87 -41.71 -30.95
N ASP A 435 8.02 -42.82 -30.22
CA ASP A 435 8.66 -44.02 -30.75
C ASP A 435 7.92 -44.49 -32.01
N ALA A 436 8.64 -44.48 -33.12
CA ALA A 436 8.17 -44.66 -34.50
C ALA A 436 7.65 -46.08 -34.84
N ASP A 437 7.40 -46.93 -33.84
CA ASP A 437 6.93 -48.30 -34.03
C ASP A 437 5.39 -48.42 -33.98
N ASP A 438 4.64 -47.33 -33.77
CA ASP A 438 3.16 -47.33 -33.81
C ASP A 438 2.54 -46.14 -34.55
N VAL A 439 2.96 -45.90 -35.80
CA VAL A 439 2.14 -45.19 -36.79
C VAL A 439 2.23 -45.89 -38.14
N GLY A 440 1.44 -46.95 -38.28
CA GLY A 440 1.12 -47.52 -39.57
C GLY A 440 0.24 -46.58 -40.40
N ALA A 441 0.78 -46.02 -41.48
CA ALA A 441 0.07 -45.83 -42.74
C ALA A 441 1.00 -45.13 -43.75
N ALA A 442 1.28 -45.84 -44.84
CA ALA A 442 1.98 -45.33 -46.00
C ALA A 442 1.26 -44.10 -46.58
N ILE A 443 1.98 -42.98 -46.67
CA ILE A 443 1.69 -41.91 -47.62
C ILE A 443 2.98 -41.42 -48.26
N ASP A 444 2.88 -41.35 -49.58
CA ASP A 444 3.90 -41.19 -50.61
C ASP A 444 4.66 -39.86 -50.50
N SER A 445 5.98 -39.95 -50.64
CA SER A 445 6.93 -38.84 -50.63
C SER A 445 7.09 -38.29 -52.04
N THR A 446 6.41 -37.19 -52.39
CA THR A 446 6.74 -36.44 -53.61
C THR A 446 6.45 -34.93 -53.49
N VAL A 447 7.46 -34.11 -53.87
CA VAL A 447 7.41 -32.70 -54.37
C VAL A 447 7.15 -31.63 -53.29
N ASN A 448 7.91 -30.54 -53.10
CA ASN A 448 8.97 -29.84 -53.85
C ASN A 448 9.72 -28.90 -52.88
N GLU A 449 11.05 -28.91 -52.88
CA GLU A 449 11.86 -27.75 -52.49
C GLU A 449 11.76 -26.71 -53.61
N VAL A 450 11.22 -25.51 -53.33
CA VAL A 450 11.46 -24.32 -54.17
C VAL A 450 11.48 -23.05 -53.32
N ASP A 451 12.70 -22.52 -53.19
CA ASP A 451 13.13 -21.12 -53.12
C ASP A 451 12.62 -20.20 -52.00
N GLY A 452 13.37 -20.24 -50.89
CA GLY A 452 13.68 -19.04 -50.11
C GLY A 452 14.70 -18.17 -50.87
N ILE A 453 14.40 -16.87 -50.92
CA ILE A 453 15.12 -15.80 -51.63
C ILE A 453 16.63 -15.83 -51.31
N GLY A 454 17.42 -16.37 -52.24
CA GLY A 454 18.87 -16.34 -52.25
C GLY A 454 19.42 -15.34 -53.27
N LEU A 455 19.82 -14.16 -52.80
CA LEU A 455 20.68 -13.18 -53.47
C LEU A 455 21.46 -12.47 -52.34
N GLY A 456 22.77 -12.55 -52.15
CA GLY A 456 23.84 -13.28 -52.82
C GLY A 456 25.16 -12.95 -52.11
N ASN A 457 25.83 -13.94 -51.52
CA ASN A 457 27.15 -13.80 -50.88
C ASN A 457 28.32 -13.82 -51.89
N GLY A 458 28.05 -13.83 -53.20
CA GLY A 458 29.09 -13.96 -54.23
C GLY A 458 29.91 -12.68 -54.48
N ASN A 459 29.33 -11.52 -54.23
CA ASN A 459 29.92 -10.23 -54.62
C ASN A 459 30.63 -9.50 -53.46
N GLU A 460 30.57 -10.07 -52.26
CA GLU A 460 31.04 -9.43 -51.03
C GLU A 460 32.57 -9.24 -51.01
N GLU A 461 33.32 -10.19 -51.57
CA GLU A 461 34.79 -10.10 -51.63
C GLU A 461 35.26 -8.96 -52.56
N ALA A 462 34.58 -8.77 -53.70
CA ALA A 462 34.90 -7.70 -54.65
C ALA A 462 34.57 -6.32 -54.09
N LEU A 463 33.41 -6.18 -53.43
CA LEU A 463 33.00 -4.95 -52.74
C LEU A 463 33.97 -4.61 -51.60
N TRP A 464 34.36 -5.59 -50.78
CA TRP A 464 35.28 -5.39 -49.67
C TRP A 464 36.69 -4.96 -50.13
N ARG A 465 37.19 -5.55 -51.22
CA ARG A 465 38.49 -5.17 -51.81
C ARG A 465 38.50 -3.73 -52.28
N VAL A 466 37.47 -3.32 -53.03
CA VAL A 466 37.38 -1.93 -53.52
C VAL A 466 37.14 -0.95 -52.38
N TYR A 467 36.41 -1.34 -51.34
CA TYR A 467 36.19 -0.51 -50.16
C TYR A 467 37.48 -0.26 -49.37
N THR A 468 38.33 -1.28 -49.22
CA THR A 468 39.62 -1.13 -48.53
C THR A 468 40.63 -0.34 -49.34
N GLU A 469 40.61 -0.43 -50.68
CA GLU A 469 41.52 0.32 -51.55
C GLU A 469 41.09 1.77 -51.76
N ASN A 470 39.81 2.03 -52.05
CA ASN A 470 39.27 3.36 -52.34
C ASN A 470 37.82 3.51 -51.84
N PRO A 471 37.63 3.88 -50.55
CA PRO A 471 36.29 4.02 -49.95
C PRO A 471 35.40 5.04 -50.68
N GLY A 472 36.00 6.08 -51.28
CA GLY A 472 35.28 7.15 -51.97
C GLY A 472 34.51 6.71 -53.23
N VAL A 473 34.73 5.48 -53.74
CA VAL A 473 33.94 4.91 -54.84
C VAL A 473 32.50 4.60 -54.41
N PHE A 474 32.25 4.51 -53.10
CA PHE A 474 30.93 4.19 -52.54
C PHE A 474 30.06 5.43 -52.24
N ASP A 475 30.58 6.64 -52.43
CA ASP A 475 29.86 7.88 -52.16
C ASP A 475 28.70 8.13 -53.13
N ARG A 476 27.65 8.80 -52.63
CA ARG A 476 26.41 9.09 -53.37
C ARG A 476 26.49 10.28 -54.33
N SER A 477 27.70 10.76 -54.63
CA SER A 477 27.90 11.94 -55.47
C SER A 477 27.82 11.58 -56.97
N ASN A 478 27.31 12.51 -57.78
CA ASN A 478 27.08 12.24 -59.21
C ASN A 478 28.39 12.05 -60.00
N ASP A 479 29.46 12.72 -59.57
CA ASP A 479 30.80 12.57 -60.13
C ASP A 479 31.38 11.17 -59.84
N VAL A 480 31.04 10.57 -58.70
CA VAL A 480 31.45 9.20 -58.34
C VAL A 480 30.63 8.16 -59.10
N ARG A 481 29.31 8.37 -59.28
CA ARG A 481 28.45 7.49 -60.10
C ARG A 481 28.88 7.42 -61.56
N SER A 482 29.40 8.52 -62.10
CA SER A 482 29.93 8.58 -63.46
C SER A 482 31.42 8.21 -63.57
N SER A 483 32.08 7.89 -62.45
CA SER A 483 33.49 7.51 -62.45
C SER A 483 33.72 6.14 -63.10
N THR A 484 34.88 5.97 -63.73
CA THR A 484 35.28 4.71 -64.38
C THR A 484 35.45 3.56 -63.38
N ALA A 485 35.80 3.87 -62.13
CA ALA A 485 35.92 2.89 -61.05
C ALA A 485 34.55 2.31 -60.66
N ARG A 486 33.52 3.17 -60.54
CA ARG A 486 32.15 2.75 -60.25
C ARG A 486 31.54 1.96 -61.41
N ALA A 487 31.83 2.35 -62.66
CA ALA A 487 31.38 1.62 -63.84
C ALA A 487 31.94 0.19 -63.88
N LYS A 488 33.22 -0.02 -63.54
CA LYS A 488 33.83 -1.35 -63.43
C LYS A 488 33.23 -2.19 -62.32
N LEU A 489 33.00 -1.59 -61.14
CA LEU A 489 32.40 -2.29 -60.00
C LEU A 489 30.97 -2.76 -60.31
N ARG A 490 30.21 -1.97 -61.07
CA ARG A 490 28.88 -2.36 -61.57
C ARG A 490 28.93 -3.49 -62.59
N GLU A 491 29.92 -3.48 -63.48
CA GLU A 491 30.12 -4.56 -64.45
C GLU A 491 30.49 -5.88 -63.76
N GLU A 492 31.36 -5.82 -62.74
CA GLU A 492 31.85 -6.99 -62.01
C GLU A 492 30.80 -7.57 -61.04
N THR A 493 30.03 -6.73 -60.36
CA THR A 493 29.04 -7.17 -59.35
C THR A 493 27.62 -7.28 -59.90
N ALA A 494 27.35 -6.78 -61.11
CA ALA A 494 26.01 -6.64 -61.68
C ALA A 494 25.00 -5.90 -60.76
N MET A 495 25.49 -5.08 -59.80
CA MET A 495 24.67 -4.32 -58.86
C MET A 495 24.33 -2.92 -59.40
N THR A 496 23.20 -2.35 -58.94
CA THR A 496 22.84 -0.97 -59.23
C THR A 496 23.64 0.01 -58.35
N ASP A 497 23.74 1.27 -58.77
CA ASP A 497 24.47 2.29 -58.01
C ASP A 497 23.92 2.43 -56.58
N GLU A 498 22.61 2.34 -56.39
CA GLU A 498 21.98 2.43 -55.07
C GLU A 498 22.33 1.23 -54.17
N ALA A 499 22.44 0.04 -54.75
CA ALA A 499 22.79 -1.18 -54.01
C ALA A 499 24.25 -1.15 -53.55
N ILE A 500 25.16 -0.65 -54.39
CA ILE A 500 26.57 -0.48 -54.01
C ILE A 500 26.71 0.63 -52.96
N GLU A 501 25.98 1.75 -53.08
CA GLU A 501 25.95 2.81 -52.05
C GLU A 501 25.41 2.31 -50.72
N GLY A 502 24.38 1.46 -50.74
CA GLY A 502 23.76 0.90 -49.55
C GLY A 502 24.66 -0.08 -48.82
N TRP A 503 25.57 -0.75 -49.53
CA TRP A 503 26.47 -1.73 -48.94
C TRP A 503 27.52 -1.12 -48.00
N ALA A 504 27.95 0.13 -48.25
CA ALA A 504 29.00 0.79 -47.47
C ALA A 504 28.50 1.65 -46.28
N VAL A 505 27.19 1.62 -45.96
CA VAL A 505 26.54 2.45 -44.91
C VAL A 505 26.61 1.81 -43.53
#